data_AF-A0A8C0VBG2-F1
#
_entry.id   AF-A0A8C0VBG2-F1
#
_cell.length_a   1.000
_cell.length_b   1.000
_cell.length_c   1.000
_cell.angle_alpha   90.00
_cell.angle_beta   90.00
_cell.angle_gamma   90.00
#
_symmetry.space_group_name_H-M   'P 1'
#
loop_
_entity.id
_entity.type
_entity.pdbx_description
1 polymer ?
#
loop_
_entity_poly.entity_id
_entity_poly.type
_entity_poly.pdbx_seq_one_letter_code
_entity_poly.pdbx_strand_id
1 'polypeptide(L)'
;MPLVKRNIEPRHLCRGALPDGVTSELECVTNSTLAAIIKQLGSLSRHAEDIFGELFNEANSFYMRMNSLQERVDLLVIKVTQLDSTVEEVSLQDINMRKAFKSSTVQNQQVVSRNSIPNPVMEMYQRCDKPPPLNILTPYRYGALRLPGLPGVLPMRRIRCLTPFAAGFLLGMRVHTLRVVLDVFVVGQQLVVMIVAKPLGRGTGGLLLGLVTLSPPFPTPRDDKKDGLKFYTDPSYFFNLWKEKMLQATEDKRKEKR
;
A
#
# COMPACT_ATOMS: atom_id res chain seq x y z
N MET A 1 21.13 7.06 -15.02
CA MET A 1 21.72 6.54 -13.77
C MET A 1 21.92 5.04 -13.94
N PRO A 2 23.15 4.51 -14.01
CA PRO A 2 23.37 3.09 -14.21
C PRO A 2 23.18 2.36 -12.87
N LEU A 3 22.00 1.78 -12.65
CA LEU A 3 21.80 0.84 -11.55
C LEU A 3 22.60 -0.41 -11.87
N VAL A 4 23.57 -0.77 -11.02
CA VAL A 4 24.29 -2.04 -11.12
C VAL A 4 23.26 -3.15 -10.94
N LYS A 5 22.84 -3.78 -12.04
CA LYS A 5 21.68 -4.67 -12.05
C LYS A 5 21.91 -5.97 -11.28
N ARG A 6 23.14 -6.49 -11.26
CA ARG A 6 23.43 -7.84 -10.77
C ARG A 6 24.74 -7.82 -9.99
N ASN A 7 24.68 -8.15 -8.70
CA ASN A 7 25.83 -8.21 -7.81
C ASN A 7 26.15 -9.67 -7.51
N ILE A 8 27.41 -10.07 -7.68
CA ILE A 8 27.84 -11.45 -7.43
C ILE A 8 28.24 -11.58 -5.96
N GLU A 9 27.65 -12.54 -5.26
CA GLU A 9 27.88 -12.80 -3.84
C GLU A 9 28.46 -14.21 -3.64
N PRO A 10 29.44 -14.41 -2.72
CA PRO A 10 30.10 -13.41 -1.87
C PRO A 10 31.16 -12.59 -2.61
N ARG A 11 31.32 -11.31 -2.22
CA ARG A 11 32.32 -10.40 -2.82
C ARG A 11 33.70 -10.49 -2.16
N HIS A 12 33.74 -10.90 -0.89
CA HIS A 12 34.97 -11.05 -0.12
C HIS A 12 35.19 -12.52 0.21
N LEU A 13 36.22 -13.11 -0.38
CA LEU A 13 36.47 -14.55 -0.27
C LEU A 13 37.31 -14.92 0.95
N CYS A 14 38.22 -14.03 1.37
CA CYS A 14 39.25 -14.34 2.39
C CYS A 14 39.24 -13.39 3.59
N ARG A 15 38.18 -12.61 3.81
CA ARG A 15 38.12 -11.58 4.88
C ARG A 15 37.43 -12.02 6.17
N GLY A 16 37.08 -13.30 6.30
CA GLY A 16 36.45 -13.85 7.51
C GLY A 16 37.48 -14.09 8.61
N ALA A 17 37.07 -13.87 9.87
CA ALA A 17 37.85 -14.32 11.02
C ALA A 17 37.88 -15.85 11.07
N LEU A 18 39.02 -16.41 11.46
CA LEU A 18 39.15 -17.85 11.67
C LEU A 18 38.56 -18.25 13.03
N PRO A 19 37.95 -19.44 13.14
CA PRO A 19 37.50 -19.96 14.41
C PRO A 19 38.68 -20.31 15.34
N ASP A 20 38.48 -20.15 16.65
CA ASP A 20 39.51 -20.46 17.66
C ASP A 20 39.82 -21.96 17.71
N GLY A 21 41.10 -22.31 17.86
CA GLY A 21 41.54 -23.71 18.05
C GLY A 21 41.78 -24.51 16.75
N VAL A 22 41.93 -23.84 15.60
CA VAL A 22 42.26 -24.49 14.33
C VAL A 22 43.71 -25.00 14.32
N THR A 23 43.90 -26.24 13.89
CA THR A 23 45.23 -26.88 13.81
C THR A 23 46.09 -26.31 12.68
N SER A 24 45.49 -26.05 11.51
CA SER A 24 46.15 -25.49 10.33
C SER A 24 45.35 -24.31 9.77
N GLU A 25 45.75 -23.09 10.13
CA GLU A 25 45.07 -21.86 9.71
C GLU A 25 45.07 -21.70 8.18
N LEU A 26 46.18 -22.04 7.52
CA LEU A 26 46.30 -21.94 6.07
C LEU A 26 45.35 -22.88 5.33
N GLU A 27 45.22 -24.12 5.82
CA GLU A 27 44.26 -25.08 5.27
C GLU A 27 42.81 -24.61 5.48
N CYS A 28 42.52 -24.04 6.65
CA CYS A 28 41.20 -23.49 6.95
C CYS A 28 40.85 -22.30 6.03
N VAL A 29 41.79 -21.36 5.83
CA VAL A 29 41.58 -20.21 4.92
C VAL A 29 41.41 -20.69 3.48
N THR A 30 42.25 -21.60 2.99
CA THR A 30 42.18 -22.09 1.61
C THR A 30 40.88 -22.84 1.34
N ASN A 31 40.47 -23.75 2.22
CA ASN A 31 39.20 -24.45 2.11
C ASN A 31 38.00 -23.48 2.19
N SER A 32 38.01 -22.53 3.13
CA SER A 32 36.97 -21.50 3.25
C SER A 32 36.87 -20.64 1.98
N THR A 33 38.02 -20.29 1.39
CA THR A 33 38.11 -19.52 0.15
C THR A 33 37.55 -20.31 -1.02
N LEU A 34 37.90 -21.60 -1.15
CA LEU A 34 37.35 -22.48 -2.20
C LEU A 34 35.83 -22.61 -2.08
N ALA A 35 35.31 -22.82 -0.87
CA ALA A 35 33.87 -22.85 -0.63
C ALA A 35 33.18 -21.53 -1.00
N ALA A 36 33.82 -20.39 -0.71
CA ALA A 36 33.33 -19.07 -1.11
C ALA A 36 33.33 -18.87 -2.63
N ILE A 37 34.37 -19.36 -3.34
CA ILE A 37 34.44 -19.34 -4.81
C ILE A 37 33.31 -20.18 -5.42
N ILE A 38 33.05 -21.38 -4.89
CA ILE A 38 31.94 -22.23 -5.36
C ILE A 38 30.60 -21.52 -5.20
N LYS A 39 30.36 -20.86 -4.06
CA LYS A 39 29.16 -20.04 -3.84
C LYS A 39 29.07 -18.88 -4.84
N GLN A 40 30.21 -18.23 -5.11
CA GLN A 40 30.30 -17.11 -6.05
C GLN A 40 29.96 -17.55 -7.48
N LEU A 41 30.45 -18.72 -7.90
CA LEU A 41 30.09 -19.34 -9.19
C LEU A 41 28.60 -19.69 -9.24
N GLY A 42 28.03 -20.18 -8.14
CA GLY A 42 26.58 -20.40 -8.04
C GLY A 42 25.76 -19.12 -8.22
N SER A 43 26.20 -18.01 -7.60
CA SER A 43 25.59 -16.69 -7.80
C SER A 43 25.72 -16.20 -9.25
N LEU A 44 26.88 -16.40 -9.88
CA LEU A 44 27.10 -16.06 -11.28
C LEU A 44 26.18 -16.86 -12.21
N SER A 45 26.05 -18.17 -12.00
CA SER A 45 25.16 -19.04 -12.79
C SER A 45 23.71 -18.59 -12.71
N ARG A 46 23.22 -18.23 -11.52
CA ARG A 46 21.86 -17.67 -11.34
C ARG A 46 21.67 -16.38 -12.16
N HIS A 47 22.65 -15.49 -12.15
CA HIS A 47 22.60 -14.25 -12.94
C HIS A 47 22.63 -14.51 -14.44
N ALA A 48 23.38 -15.52 -14.89
CA ALA A 48 23.40 -15.93 -16.29
C ALA A 48 22.04 -16.51 -16.72
N GLU A 49 21.45 -17.38 -15.91
CA GLU A 49 20.11 -17.94 -16.13
C GLU A 49 19.05 -16.84 -16.29
N ASP A 50 19.05 -15.84 -15.41
CA ASP A 50 18.12 -14.70 -15.48
C ASP A 50 18.30 -13.88 -16.77
N ILE A 51 19.54 -13.61 -17.18
CA ILE A 51 19.83 -12.89 -18.45
C ILE A 51 19.33 -13.69 -19.66
N PHE A 52 19.67 -14.98 -19.73
CA PHE A 52 19.25 -15.82 -20.85
C PHE A 52 17.74 -16.07 -20.85
N GLY A 53 17.11 -16.13 -19.69
CA GLY A 53 15.66 -16.20 -19.54
C GLY A 53 14.95 -14.95 -20.08
N GLU A 54 15.44 -13.76 -19.72
CA GLU A 54 14.91 -12.49 -20.26
C GLU A 54 15.03 -12.43 -21.79
N LEU A 55 16.20 -12.78 -22.33
CA LEU A 55 16.45 -12.82 -23.78
C LEU A 55 15.56 -13.84 -24.50
N PHE A 56 15.42 -15.03 -23.92
CA PHE A 56 14.58 -16.09 -24.48
C PHE A 56 13.12 -15.67 -24.54
N ASN A 57 12.59 -15.07 -23.47
CA ASN A 57 11.20 -14.62 -23.42
C ASN A 57 10.91 -13.55 -24.48
N GLU A 58 11.81 -12.59 -24.65
CA GLU A 58 11.66 -11.55 -25.67
C GLU A 58 11.76 -12.14 -27.09
N ALA A 59 12.74 -13.02 -27.33
CA ALA A 59 12.90 -13.71 -28.61
C ALA A 59 11.68 -14.58 -28.95
N ASN A 60 11.11 -15.26 -27.97
CA ASN A 60 9.91 -16.08 -28.15
C ASN A 60 8.68 -15.21 -28.46
N SER A 61 8.52 -14.07 -27.78
CA SER A 61 7.46 -13.10 -28.08
C SER A 61 7.58 -12.55 -29.51
N PHE A 62 8.81 -12.23 -29.93
CA PHE A 62 9.12 -11.83 -31.30
C PHE A 62 8.78 -12.94 -32.31
N TYR A 63 9.19 -14.18 -32.03
CA TYR A 63 8.91 -15.34 -32.87
C TYR A 63 7.40 -15.57 -33.07
N MET A 64 6.60 -15.52 -32.01
CA MET A 64 5.14 -15.68 -32.12
C MET A 64 4.51 -14.59 -32.99
N ARG A 65 4.96 -13.34 -32.84
CA ARG A 65 4.51 -12.22 -33.68
C ARG A 65 4.92 -12.39 -35.14
N MET A 66 6.13 -12.88 -35.38
CA MET A 66 6.65 -13.16 -36.72
C MET A 66 5.82 -14.24 -37.42
N ASN A 67 5.50 -15.34 -36.74
CA ASN A 67 4.68 -16.40 -37.32
C ASN A 67 3.29 -15.90 -37.72
N SER A 68 2.63 -15.15 -36.83
CA SER A 68 1.32 -14.55 -37.14
C SER A 68 1.41 -13.55 -38.31
N LEU A 69 2.52 -12.81 -38.41
CA LEU A 69 2.74 -11.91 -39.53
C LEU A 69 3.00 -12.68 -40.84
N GLN A 70 3.76 -13.76 -40.78
CA GLN A 70 4.07 -14.60 -41.93
C GLN A 70 2.79 -15.19 -42.54
N GLU A 71 1.92 -15.78 -41.74
CA GLU A 71 0.62 -16.30 -42.20
C GLU A 71 -0.21 -15.21 -42.91
N ARG A 72 -0.20 -13.99 -42.36
CA ARG A 72 -0.92 -12.85 -42.97
C ARG A 72 -0.28 -12.40 -44.28
N VAL A 73 1.05 -12.46 -44.39
CA VAL A 73 1.78 -12.14 -45.62
C VAL A 73 1.46 -13.17 -46.69
N ASP A 74 1.48 -14.46 -46.36
CA ASP A 74 1.20 -15.55 -47.31
C ASP A 74 -0.22 -15.44 -47.87
N LEU A 75 -1.21 -15.17 -47.00
CA LEU A 75 -2.59 -14.92 -47.44
C LEU A 75 -2.73 -13.65 -48.28
N LEU A 76 -1.99 -12.59 -47.94
CA LEU A 76 -2.01 -11.34 -48.71
C LEU A 76 -1.40 -11.54 -50.09
N VAL A 77 -0.32 -12.31 -50.21
CA VAL A 77 0.30 -12.64 -51.50
C VAL A 77 -0.72 -13.31 -52.42
N ILE A 78 -1.44 -14.32 -51.93
CA ILE A 78 -2.49 -14.99 -52.70
C ILE A 78 -3.55 -13.98 -53.17
N LYS A 79 -4.08 -13.16 -52.25
CA LYS A 79 -5.10 -12.16 -52.59
C LYS A 79 -4.62 -11.16 -53.63
N VAL A 80 -3.39 -10.66 -53.49
CA VAL A 80 -2.82 -9.69 -54.43
C VAL A 80 -2.62 -10.31 -55.81
N THR A 81 -2.18 -11.57 -55.90
CA THR A 81 -2.01 -12.25 -57.19
C THR A 81 -3.32 -12.58 -57.90
N GLN A 82 -4.43 -12.68 -57.17
CA GLN A 82 -5.76 -12.98 -57.72
C GLN A 82 -6.58 -11.72 -58.05
N LEU A 83 -6.07 -10.51 -57.75
CA LEU A 83 -6.76 -9.27 -58.06
C LEU A 83 -6.78 -9.03 -59.57
N ASP A 84 -7.98 -8.91 -60.14
CA ASP A 84 -8.20 -8.46 -61.51
C ASP A 84 -8.70 -7.01 -61.51
N SER A 85 -7.77 -6.08 -61.75
CA SER A 85 -8.06 -4.65 -61.80
C SER A 85 -8.97 -4.21 -62.95
N THR A 86 -9.23 -5.09 -63.93
CA THR A 86 -10.09 -4.74 -65.07
C THR A 86 -11.58 -4.90 -64.76
N VAL A 87 -11.91 -5.66 -63.71
CA VAL A 87 -13.29 -5.98 -63.29
C VAL A 87 -13.69 -5.20 -62.02
N GLU A 88 -12.73 -4.66 -61.26
CA GLU A 88 -13.00 -4.00 -59.98
C GLU A 88 -13.52 -2.55 -60.16
N GLU A 89 -14.84 -2.37 -60.07
CA GLU A 89 -15.47 -1.03 -60.14
C GLU A 89 -15.30 -0.24 -58.83
N VAL A 90 -14.87 1.03 -58.95
CA VAL A 90 -14.68 1.93 -57.80
C VAL A 90 -16.00 2.64 -57.46
N SER A 91 -16.65 2.23 -56.35
CA SER A 91 -17.89 2.85 -55.87
C SER A 91 -17.64 4.10 -55.01
N LEU A 92 -18.15 5.25 -55.45
CA LEU A 92 -18.13 6.49 -54.66
C LEU A 92 -19.04 6.43 -53.42
N GLN A 93 -20.03 5.52 -53.40
CA GLN A 93 -20.93 5.32 -52.25
C GLN A 93 -20.20 4.63 -51.08
N ASP A 94 -19.25 3.74 -51.39
CA ASP A 94 -18.41 3.09 -50.37
C ASP A 94 -17.48 4.08 -49.65
N ILE A 95 -17.03 5.13 -50.34
CA ILE A 95 -16.14 6.16 -49.78
C ILE A 95 -16.83 6.94 -48.65
N ASN A 96 -18.13 7.19 -48.77
CA ASN A 96 -18.87 8.00 -47.79
C ASN A 96 -19.48 7.15 -46.65
N MET A 97 -19.69 5.85 -46.87
CA MET A 97 -20.28 4.94 -45.88
C MET A 97 -19.26 4.13 -45.09
N ARG A 98 -18.02 3.96 -45.59
CA ARG A 98 -16.95 3.24 -44.88
C ARG A 98 -16.08 4.20 -44.08
N LYS A 99 -15.73 3.80 -42.86
CA LYS A 99 -14.74 4.52 -42.07
C LYS A 99 -13.38 4.40 -42.73
N ALA A 100 -12.65 5.51 -42.81
CA ALA A 100 -11.28 5.52 -43.31
C ALA A 100 -10.38 4.58 -42.50
N PHE A 101 -9.41 3.96 -43.18
CA PHE A 101 -8.37 3.17 -42.55
C PHE A 101 -7.63 4.00 -41.48
N LYS A 102 -7.34 3.37 -40.33
CA LYS A 102 -6.52 3.96 -39.27
C LYS A 102 -5.41 3.01 -38.89
N SER A 103 -4.19 3.52 -38.89
CA SER A 103 -3.04 2.82 -38.33
C SER A 103 -3.08 2.83 -36.80
N SER A 104 -2.32 1.92 -36.19
CA SER A 104 -2.09 1.94 -34.74
C SER A 104 -1.40 3.25 -34.34
N THR A 105 -1.86 3.84 -33.24
CA THR A 105 -1.33 5.09 -32.64
C THR A 105 -0.96 4.91 -31.17
N VAL A 106 -0.73 3.65 -30.75
CA VAL A 106 -0.37 3.32 -29.37
C VAL A 106 0.97 3.95 -29.00
N GLN A 107 1.01 4.64 -27.86
CA GLN A 107 2.23 5.25 -27.31
C GLN A 107 2.55 4.66 -25.94
N ASN A 108 3.79 4.22 -25.77
CA ASN A 108 4.27 3.73 -24.48
C ASN A 108 4.51 4.91 -23.54
N GLN A 109 3.87 4.87 -22.37
CA GLN A 109 3.98 5.89 -21.32
C GLN A 109 4.25 5.20 -19.98
N GLN A 110 4.61 5.97 -18.95
CA GLN A 110 4.85 5.44 -17.59
C GLN A 110 5.94 4.35 -17.56
N VAL A 111 7.03 4.52 -18.31
CA VAL A 111 8.09 3.51 -18.53
C VAL A 111 8.92 3.14 -17.30
N VAL A 112 8.73 3.84 -16.17
CA VAL A 112 9.41 3.60 -14.88
C VAL A 112 8.42 3.24 -13.76
N SER A 113 7.27 2.70 -14.14
CA SER A 113 6.23 2.25 -13.22
C SER A 113 6.63 0.99 -12.46
N ARG A 114 5.94 0.68 -11.36
CA ARG A 114 6.27 -0.43 -10.45
C ARG A 114 6.31 -1.81 -11.15
N ASN A 115 5.46 -2.01 -12.15
CA ASN A 115 5.37 -3.22 -12.98
C ASN A 115 6.49 -3.33 -14.03
N SER A 116 7.21 -2.24 -14.33
CA SER A 116 8.35 -2.23 -15.24
C SER A 116 9.70 -2.46 -14.54
N ILE A 117 9.70 -2.68 -13.22
CA ILE A 117 10.92 -2.88 -12.44
C ILE A 117 11.52 -4.26 -12.79
N PRO A 118 12.81 -4.32 -13.21
CA PRO A 118 13.48 -5.60 -13.48
C PRO A 118 13.58 -6.47 -12.23
N ASN A 119 13.52 -7.80 -12.40
CA ASN A 119 13.58 -8.77 -11.30
C ASN A 119 14.77 -8.53 -10.35
N PRO A 120 16.01 -8.32 -10.82
CA PRO A 120 17.15 -8.09 -9.92
C PRO A 120 17.00 -6.84 -9.05
N VAL A 121 16.41 -5.77 -9.61
CA VAL A 121 16.15 -4.53 -8.88
C VAL A 121 15.02 -4.73 -7.88
N MET A 122 14.02 -5.54 -8.23
CA MET A 122 12.94 -5.91 -7.30
C MET A 122 13.46 -6.70 -6.11
N GLU A 123 14.35 -7.66 -6.32
CA GLU A 123 14.99 -8.43 -5.24
C GLU A 123 15.82 -7.52 -4.31
N MET A 124 16.57 -6.58 -4.88
CA MET A 124 17.28 -5.57 -4.07
C MET A 124 16.30 -4.72 -3.26
N TYR A 125 15.24 -4.23 -3.90
CA TYR A 125 14.21 -3.43 -3.22
C TYR A 125 13.56 -4.18 -2.05
N GLN A 126 13.32 -5.48 -2.20
CA GLN A 126 12.70 -6.29 -1.14
C GLN A 126 13.62 -6.53 0.06
N ARG A 127 14.95 -6.47 -0.15
CA ARG A 127 15.95 -6.55 0.92
C ARG A 127 16.13 -5.23 1.67
N CYS A 128 15.66 -4.10 1.11
CA CYS A 128 15.75 -2.80 1.76
C CYS A 128 14.76 -2.68 2.94
N ASP A 129 15.11 -1.83 3.90
CA ASP A 129 14.24 -1.51 5.02
C ASP A 129 12.92 -0.89 4.55
N LYS A 130 11.83 -1.39 5.10
CA LYS A 130 10.48 -0.91 4.79
C LYS A 130 10.19 0.37 5.59
N PRO A 131 9.36 1.29 5.06
CA PRO A 131 8.95 2.46 5.83
C PRO A 131 8.20 2.03 7.10
N PRO A 132 8.22 2.85 8.17
CA PRO A 132 7.44 2.60 9.37
C PRO A 132 5.96 2.39 9.00
N PRO A 133 5.23 1.47 9.69
CA PRO A 133 3.85 1.12 9.34
C PRO A 133 2.87 2.20 9.81
N LEU A 134 2.99 3.43 9.31
CA LEU A 134 2.14 4.57 9.68
C LEU A 134 0.71 4.43 9.14
N ASN A 135 0.49 3.50 8.20
CA ASN A 135 -0.82 3.12 7.73
C ASN A 135 -1.72 2.55 8.85
N ILE A 136 -1.16 2.01 9.93
CA ILE A 136 -1.94 1.58 11.11
C ILE A 136 -2.60 2.76 11.84
N LEU A 137 -2.06 3.98 11.66
CA LEU A 137 -2.59 5.20 12.25
C LEU A 137 -3.66 5.86 11.37
N THR A 138 -3.76 5.46 10.11
CA THR A 138 -4.72 5.97 9.13
C THR A 138 -6.18 5.91 9.63
N PRO A 139 -6.66 4.82 10.29
CA PRO A 139 -8.01 4.77 10.85
C PRO A 139 -8.34 5.87 11.87
N TYR A 140 -7.34 6.34 12.63
CA TYR A 140 -7.52 7.40 13.63
C TYR A 140 -7.52 8.81 13.01
N ARG A 141 -7.27 8.94 11.70
CA ARG A 141 -7.35 10.19 10.92
C ARG A 141 -8.69 10.39 10.23
N TYR A 142 -9.55 9.38 10.25
CA TYR A 142 -10.97 9.55 9.96
C TYR A 142 -11.60 9.77 11.33
N GLY A 143 -12.31 10.87 11.55
CA GLY A 143 -12.91 11.23 12.85
C GLY A 143 -13.97 10.26 13.40
N ALA A 144 -13.97 8.99 12.98
CA ALA A 144 -14.87 7.95 13.40
C ALA A 144 -14.05 6.74 13.92
N LEU A 145 -14.18 6.46 15.21
CA LEU A 145 -13.90 5.16 15.81
C LEU A 145 -14.78 4.08 15.13
N ARG A 146 -14.41 3.63 13.94
CA ARG A 146 -14.86 2.35 13.38
C ARG A 146 -13.76 1.34 13.64
N LEU A 147 -13.84 0.67 14.79
CA LEU A 147 -13.12 -0.58 15.00
C LEU A 147 -13.59 -1.58 13.91
N PRO A 148 -12.69 -2.24 13.18
CA PRO A 148 -13.09 -3.20 12.17
C PRO A 148 -13.63 -4.46 12.86
N GLY A 149 -14.91 -4.80 12.63
CA GLY A 149 -15.48 -6.08 13.06
C GLY A 149 -16.86 -6.06 13.75
N LEU A 150 -17.53 -4.91 13.89
CA LEU A 150 -18.88 -4.87 14.49
C LEU A 150 -19.90 -4.24 13.51
N PRO A 151 -20.94 -4.99 13.08
CA PRO A 151 -22.08 -4.39 12.40
C PRO A 151 -22.92 -3.69 13.45
N GLY A 152 -23.07 -2.37 13.31
CA GLY A 152 -23.99 -1.59 14.12
C GLY A 152 -23.32 -0.73 15.20
N VAL A 153 -23.86 0.47 15.33
CA VAL A 153 -23.61 1.39 16.45
C VAL A 153 -23.96 0.64 17.74
N LEU A 154 -22.97 0.23 18.52
CA LEU A 154 -23.23 -0.41 19.82
C LEU A 154 -23.83 0.64 20.77
N PRO A 155 -24.99 0.37 21.40
CA PRO A 155 -25.45 1.18 22.52
C PRO A 155 -24.59 0.87 23.75
N MET A 156 -24.13 1.93 24.42
CA MET A 156 -23.90 2.05 25.87
C MET A 156 -23.41 0.79 26.61
N ARG A 157 -22.09 0.61 26.77
CA ARG A 157 -21.56 -0.37 27.73
C ARG A 157 -21.65 0.18 29.16
N ARG A 158 -22.49 -0.46 29.98
CA ARG A 158 -22.64 -0.22 31.42
C ARG A 158 -21.47 -0.84 32.18
N ILE A 159 -20.46 -0.05 32.55
CA ILE A 159 -19.35 -0.53 33.40
C ILE A 159 -19.80 -0.41 34.86
N ARG A 160 -20.20 -1.54 35.45
CA ARG A 160 -20.68 -1.59 36.84
C ARG A 160 -19.47 -1.76 37.78
N CYS A 161 -18.81 -0.66 38.14
CA CYS A 161 -17.79 -0.70 39.19
C CYS A 161 -18.46 -0.81 40.57
N LEU A 162 -18.13 -1.88 41.29
CA LEU A 162 -18.64 -2.15 42.62
C LEU A 162 -17.51 -1.96 43.63
N THR A 163 -17.30 -0.73 44.05
CA THR A 163 -16.34 -0.41 45.13
C THR A 163 -17.11 0.07 46.35
N PRO A 164 -16.81 -0.43 47.57
CA PRO A 164 -17.39 0.10 48.79
C PRO A 164 -16.76 1.47 49.07
N PHE A 165 -17.49 2.54 48.81
CA PHE A 165 -17.05 3.89 49.18
C PHE A 165 -17.31 4.07 50.68
N ALA A 166 -16.25 4.23 51.47
CA ALA A 166 -16.37 4.62 52.88
C ALA A 166 -16.94 6.05 52.93
N ALA A 167 -18.19 6.18 53.39
CA ALA A 167 -18.89 7.45 53.45
C ALA A 167 -18.35 8.30 54.62
N GLY A 168 -17.52 9.30 54.29
CA GLY A 168 -17.17 10.40 55.20
C GLY A 168 -18.04 11.62 54.90
N PHE A 169 -18.97 11.90 55.82
CA PHE A 169 -19.60 13.19 56.10
C PHE A 169 -20.37 13.92 54.98
N LEU A 170 -21.71 13.87 55.06
CA LEU A 170 -22.57 15.03 55.34
C LEU A 170 -24.04 14.60 55.42
N LEU A 171 -24.72 15.07 56.48
CA LEU A 171 -26.15 14.92 56.80
C LEU A 171 -26.64 13.55 57.30
N GLY A 172 -26.39 13.28 58.59
CA GLY A 172 -27.46 12.98 59.55
C GLY A 172 -28.41 11.80 59.31
N MET A 173 -28.11 10.84 58.43
CA MET A 173 -28.85 9.59 58.29
C MET A 173 -27.91 8.39 58.31
N ARG A 174 -28.28 7.39 59.11
CA ARG A 174 -27.51 6.16 59.37
C ARG A 174 -27.51 5.27 58.13
N VAL A 175 -26.57 5.48 57.21
CA VAL A 175 -26.46 4.71 55.96
C VAL A 175 -25.44 3.58 56.13
N HIS A 176 -25.87 2.44 56.65
CA HIS A 176 -25.11 1.18 56.55
C HIS A 176 -25.63 0.25 55.44
N THR A 177 -26.55 0.72 54.59
CA THR A 177 -27.32 -0.16 53.69
C THR A 177 -27.65 0.45 52.31
N LEU A 178 -26.77 1.28 51.75
CA LEU A 178 -26.91 1.80 50.37
C LEU A 178 -25.80 1.27 49.46
N ARG A 179 -26.15 0.76 48.27
CA ARG A 179 -25.20 0.38 47.22
C ARG A 179 -25.14 1.53 46.21
N VAL A 180 -24.01 2.20 46.12
CA VAL A 180 -23.76 3.23 45.10
C VAL A 180 -23.34 2.54 43.81
N VAL A 181 -24.06 2.83 42.72
CA VAL A 181 -23.73 2.37 41.37
C VAL A 181 -23.28 3.59 40.58
N LEU A 182 -22.03 3.59 40.14
CA LEU A 182 -21.52 4.53 39.15
C LEU A 182 -21.83 3.96 37.76
N ASP A 183 -22.76 4.59 37.05
CA ASP A 183 -23.00 4.32 35.64
C ASP A 183 -22.28 5.41 34.83
N VAL A 184 -21.22 5.03 34.09
CA VAL A 184 -20.48 5.94 33.20
C VAL A 184 -21.10 5.91 31.81
N PHE A 185 -21.48 7.07 31.29
CA PHE A 185 -22.07 7.25 29.98
C PHE A 185 -21.17 8.14 29.11
N VAL A 186 -21.03 7.77 27.85
CA VAL A 186 -20.36 8.61 26.84
C VAL A 186 -21.44 9.15 25.92
N VAL A 187 -21.66 10.46 25.95
CA VAL A 187 -22.66 11.14 25.10
C VAL A 187 -21.92 12.17 24.25
N GLY A 188 -21.69 11.84 22.98
CA GLY A 188 -20.90 12.68 22.08
C GLY A 188 -19.43 12.79 22.50
N GLN A 189 -18.93 14.02 22.64
CA GLN A 189 -17.56 14.31 23.11
C GLN A 189 -17.45 14.48 24.64
N GLN A 190 -18.56 14.34 25.38
CA GLN A 190 -18.57 14.45 26.84
C GLN A 190 -18.61 13.07 27.51
N LEU A 191 -17.77 12.90 28.53
CA LEU A 191 -17.89 11.81 29.50
C LEU A 191 -18.83 12.26 30.62
N VAL A 192 -19.95 11.58 30.77
CA VAL A 192 -20.98 11.87 31.78
C VAL A 192 -21.01 10.73 32.79
N VAL A 193 -20.61 10.99 34.04
CA VAL A 193 -20.70 9.99 35.10
C VAL A 193 -21.98 10.22 35.90
N MET A 194 -22.87 9.24 35.89
CA MET A 194 -24.12 9.26 36.63
C MET A 194 -23.98 8.43 37.91
N ILE A 195 -24.17 9.05 39.07
CA ILE A 195 -24.05 8.38 40.37
C ILE A 195 -25.46 8.11 40.91
N VAL A 196 -25.85 6.83 40.99
CA VAL A 196 -27.16 6.41 41.48
C VAL A 196 -26.98 5.55 42.73
N ALA A 197 -27.62 5.92 43.83
CA ALA A 197 -27.68 5.06 45.02
C ALA A 197 -28.98 4.26 45.04
N LYS A 198 -28.88 2.95 45.29
CA LYS A 198 -30.04 2.06 45.49
C LYS A 198 -30.04 1.44 46.88
N PRO A 199 -31.18 1.45 47.60
CA PRO A 199 -31.34 0.77 48.87
C PRO A 199 -31.34 -0.75 48.71
N LEU A 200 -30.75 -1.45 49.68
CA LEU A 200 -30.65 -2.92 49.69
C LEU A 200 -31.96 -3.57 50.20
N GLY A 201 -33.03 -3.46 49.42
CA GLY A 201 -34.33 -4.09 49.70
C GLY A 201 -35.19 -4.07 48.44
N ARG A 202 -36.08 -5.05 48.25
CA ARG A 202 -36.95 -5.16 47.06
C ARG A 202 -37.93 -3.98 46.97
N GLY A 203 -37.46 -2.85 46.48
CA GLY A 203 -38.23 -1.66 46.15
C GLY A 203 -37.56 -0.96 44.98
N THR A 204 -38.31 -0.62 43.94
CA THR A 204 -37.83 -0.15 42.63
C THR A 204 -37.42 1.33 42.60
N GLY A 205 -37.15 1.98 43.73
CA GLY A 205 -36.74 3.39 43.79
C GLY A 205 -35.22 3.56 43.95
N GLY A 206 -34.54 4.07 42.92
CA GLY A 206 -33.15 4.56 43.04
C GLY A 206 -33.14 6.08 43.14
N LEU A 207 -32.28 6.64 43.99
CA LEU A 207 -32.08 8.08 44.13
C LEU A 207 -30.86 8.50 43.28
N LEU A 208 -31.06 9.45 42.36
CA LEU A 208 -29.99 10.07 41.59
C LEU A 208 -29.26 11.05 42.50
N LEU A 209 -27.99 10.78 42.81
CA LEU A 209 -27.20 11.59 43.75
C LEU A 209 -26.37 12.68 43.07
N GLY A 210 -26.12 12.58 41.77
CA GLY A 210 -25.41 13.62 41.03
C GLY A 210 -25.03 13.21 39.61
N LEU A 211 -24.83 14.22 38.77
CA LEU A 211 -24.34 14.10 37.41
C LEU A 211 -23.03 14.88 37.33
N VAL A 212 -21.90 14.18 37.13
CA VAL A 212 -20.59 14.84 36.99
C VAL A 212 -20.21 14.78 35.52
N THR A 213 -20.19 15.95 34.88
CA THR A 213 -19.68 16.13 33.51
C THR A 213 -18.17 16.33 33.58
N LEU A 214 -17.40 15.29 33.28
CA LEU A 214 -15.95 15.42 33.14
C LEU A 214 -15.67 15.98 31.73
N SER A 215 -15.58 17.31 31.62
CA SER A 215 -15.03 17.96 30.42
C SER A 215 -13.59 18.37 30.68
N PRO A 216 -12.64 17.75 29.98
CA PRO A 216 -11.57 18.49 29.30
C PRO A 216 -11.68 18.25 27.79
N PRO A 217 -11.13 19.14 26.94
CA PRO A 217 -11.19 18.94 25.49
C PRO A 217 -10.30 17.75 25.14
N PHE A 218 -10.90 16.59 24.84
CA PHE A 218 -10.17 15.55 24.14
C PHE A 218 -9.73 16.15 22.79
N PRO A 219 -8.43 16.11 22.43
CA PRO A 219 -7.98 16.61 21.14
C PRO A 219 -8.77 15.88 20.06
N THR A 220 -9.49 16.64 19.24
CA THR A 220 -10.24 16.08 18.12
C THR A 220 -9.25 15.37 17.20
N PRO A 221 -9.51 14.10 16.84
CA PRO A 221 -8.69 13.43 15.84
C PRO A 221 -8.69 14.28 14.56
N ARG A 222 -7.50 14.52 14.00
CA ARG A 222 -7.33 15.30 12.77
C ARG A 222 -8.07 14.60 11.63
N ASP A 223 -9.25 15.11 11.24
CA ASP A 223 -10.16 14.50 10.26
C ASP A 223 -9.84 14.92 8.82
N ASP A 224 -8.61 14.68 8.37
CA ASP A 224 -8.17 15.06 7.02
C ASP A 224 -8.34 13.96 5.98
N LYS A 225 -8.83 12.77 6.37
CA LYS A 225 -9.10 11.60 5.49
C LYS A 225 -7.92 11.17 4.62
N LYS A 226 -6.70 11.59 4.98
CA LYS A 226 -5.46 11.30 4.25
C LYS A 226 -4.80 10.05 4.81
N ASP A 227 -4.19 9.28 3.92
CA ASP A 227 -3.37 8.13 4.33
C ASP A 227 -2.17 8.61 5.15
N GLY A 228 -1.99 8.05 6.34
CA GLY A 228 -0.91 8.36 7.26
C GLY A 228 0.48 8.15 6.62
N LEU A 229 0.62 7.15 5.74
CA LEU A 229 1.91 6.88 5.09
C LEU A 229 2.32 8.00 4.11
N LYS A 230 1.35 8.69 3.49
CA LYS A 230 1.63 9.79 2.54
C LYS A 230 2.30 11.00 3.19
N PHE A 231 2.22 11.14 4.51
CA PHE A 231 2.95 12.16 5.26
C PHE A 231 4.44 11.83 5.43
N TYR A 232 4.81 10.56 5.28
CA TYR A 232 6.20 10.10 5.33
C TYR A 232 6.78 9.91 3.93
N THR A 233 6.02 9.29 3.03
CA THR A 233 6.43 9.05 1.64
C THR A 233 5.23 9.11 0.70
N ASP A 234 5.27 9.99 -0.30
CA ASP A 234 4.27 10.07 -1.38
C ASP A 234 4.93 10.04 -2.76
N PRO A 235 4.98 8.86 -3.42
CA PRO A 235 5.53 8.74 -4.77
C PRO A 235 4.78 9.55 -5.83
N SER A 236 3.52 9.92 -5.59
CA SER A 236 2.70 10.68 -6.55
C SER A 236 2.91 12.19 -6.44
N TYR A 237 3.63 12.65 -5.42
CA TYR A 237 3.80 14.07 -5.10
C TYR A 237 4.33 14.89 -6.29
N PHE A 238 5.41 14.42 -6.93
CA PHE A 238 6.04 15.11 -8.06
C PHE A 238 5.09 15.30 -9.24
N PHE A 239 4.34 14.25 -9.59
CA PHE A 239 3.37 14.31 -10.68
C PHE A 239 2.21 15.26 -10.36
N ASN A 240 1.68 15.19 -9.14
CA ASN A 240 0.59 16.06 -8.70
C ASN A 240 1.00 17.54 -8.73
N LEU A 241 2.17 17.85 -8.19
CA LEU A 241 2.72 19.21 -8.19
C LEU A 241 2.98 19.71 -9.62
N TRP A 242 3.55 18.87 -10.48
CA TRP A 242 3.78 19.21 -11.88
C TRP A 242 2.45 19.50 -12.61
N LYS A 243 1.46 18.62 -12.45
CA LYS A 243 0.13 18.76 -13.06
C LYS A 243 -0.53 20.08 -12.66
N GLU A 244 -0.51 20.40 -11.36
CA GLU A 244 -1.06 21.66 -10.84
C GLU A 244 -0.37 22.88 -11.47
N LYS A 245 0.97 22.89 -11.51
CA LYS A 245 1.74 23.98 -12.13
C LYS A 245 1.43 24.13 -13.63
N MET A 246 1.27 23.03 -14.37
CA MET A 246 0.96 23.09 -15.80
C MET A 246 -0.45 23.63 -16.06
N LEU A 247 -1.43 23.26 -15.25
CA LEU A 247 -2.79 23.80 -15.34
C LEU A 247 -2.81 25.30 -15.03
N GLN A 248 -2.13 25.72 -13.96
CA GLN A 248 -2.03 27.13 -13.60
C GLN A 248 -1.37 27.96 -14.72
N ALA A 249 -0.23 27.49 -15.24
CA ALA A 249 0.47 28.17 -16.33
C ALA A 249 -0.37 28.25 -17.62
N THR A 250 -1.27 27.28 -17.84
CA THR A 250 -2.19 27.29 -18.99
C THR A 250 -3.26 28.37 -18.82
N GLU A 251 -3.84 28.49 -17.62
CA GLU A 251 -4.83 29.52 -17.31
C GLU A 251 -4.22 30.93 -17.32
N ASP A 252 -3.00 31.10 -16.81
CA ASP A 252 -2.32 32.40 -16.82
C ASP A 252 -2.05 32.87 -18.26
N LYS A 253 -1.55 31.98 -19.15
CA LYS A 253 -1.40 32.26 -20.58
C LYS A 253 -2.72 32.57 -21.29
N ARG A 254 -3.82 31.97 -20.84
CA ARG A 254 -5.16 32.23 -21.41
C ARG A 254 -5.67 33.61 -21.01
N LYS A 255 -5.37 34.07 -19.79
CA LYS A 255 -5.72 35.40 -19.29
C LYS A 255 -4.87 36.50 -19.91
N GLU A 256 -3.58 36.27 -20.14
CA GLU A 256 -2.67 37.24 -20.77
C GLU A 256 -3.05 37.57 -22.24
N LYS A 257 -3.73 36.64 -22.92
CA LYS A 257 -4.22 36.83 -24.30
C LYS A 257 -5.59 37.52 -24.39
N ARG A 258 -6.24 37.81 -23.27
CA ARG A 258 -7.54 38.50 -23.22
C ARG A 258 -7.34 39.94 -22.81
#